data_AF-A0A432RNP4-F1
#
_entry.id   AF-A0A432RNP4-F1
#
_cell.length_a   1.000
_cell.length_b   1.000
_cell.length_c   1.000
_cell.angle_alpha   90.00
_cell.angle_beta   90.00
_cell.angle_gamma   90.00
#
_symmetry.space_group_name_H-M   'P 1'
#
loop_
_entity.id
_entity.type
_entity.pdbx_description
1 polymer ?
#
loop_
_entity_poly.entity_id
_entity_poly.type
_entity_poly.pdbx_seq_one_letter_code
_entity_poly.pdbx_strand_id
1 'polypeptide(L)'
;MATDVEELTVNYTDGGVQTVKEMDKQILSRGAWATVVFRYQDWDRRKEEYGPDKFTIRRYQKRNGEFQQKSKFNISSVDQAKKIIQALENWLDE
;
A
#
# COMPACT_ATOMS: atom_id res chain seq x y z
N MET A 1 10.25 9.64 -8.49
CA MET A 1 9.23 9.16 -7.54
C MET A 1 7.93 8.97 -8.31
N ALA A 2 6.87 8.41 -7.72
CA ALA A 2 5.59 8.25 -8.43
C ALA A 2 4.95 9.62 -8.70
N THR A 3 4.56 9.86 -9.95
CA THR A 3 3.83 11.07 -10.35
C THR A 3 2.33 10.81 -10.41
N ASP A 4 1.96 9.55 -10.58
CA ASP A 4 0.59 9.06 -10.65
C ASP A 4 0.31 8.11 -9.46
N VAL A 5 -0.95 8.02 -9.02
CA VAL A 5 -1.31 7.24 -7.83
C VAL A 5 -1.29 5.73 -8.14
N GLU A 6 -1.52 5.37 -9.39
CA GLU A 6 -1.42 4.01 -9.90
C GLU A 6 0.04 3.50 -9.94
N GLU A 7 1.03 4.39 -9.95
CA GLU A 7 2.47 4.05 -9.87
C GLU A 7 2.96 3.76 -8.45
N LEU A 8 2.18 4.13 -7.42
CA LEU A 8 2.58 3.91 -6.03
C LEU A 8 2.68 2.42 -5.73
N THR A 9 3.79 2.01 -5.14
CA THR A 9 4.06 0.62 -4.82
C THR A 9 4.76 0.47 -3.47
N VAL A 10 4.60 -0.70 -2.85
CA VAL A 10 5.36 -1.14 -1.67
C VAL A 10 6.44 -2.16 -2.00
N ASN A 11 6.60 -2.53 -3.28
CA ASN A 11 7.67 -3.40 -3.73
C ASN A 11 9.04 -2.85 -3.31
N TYR A 12 9.86 -3.70 -2.70
CA TYR A 12 11.20 -3.33 -2.28
C TYR A 12 12.18 -4.47 -2.54
N THR A 13 13.32 -4.13 -3.16
CA THR A 13 14.40 -5.07 -3.46
C THR A 13 15.66 -4.64 -2.73
N ASP A 14 16.27 -5.59 -2.01
CA ASP A 14 17.51 -5.40 -1.26
C ASP A 14 18.46 -6.55 -1.59
N GLY A 15 19.68 -6.23 -2.02
CA GLY A 15 20.68 -7.26 -2.35
C GLY A 15 20.28 -8.24 -3.46
N GLY A 16 19.44 -7.81 -4.41
CA GLY A 16 18.94 -8.65 -5.50
C GLY A 16 17.73 -9.53 -5.15
N VAL A 17 17.26 -9.49 -3.90
CA VAL A 17 16.06 -10.21 -3.45
C VAL A 17 14.93 -9.21 -3.21
N GLN A 18 13.75 -9.48 -3.75
CA GLN A 18 12.55 -8.70 -3.48
C GLN A 18 12.08 -9.01 -2.05
N THR A 19 12.49 -8.18 -1.10
CA THR A 19 12.24 -8.37 0.33
C THR A 19 10.84 -7.97 0.75
N VAL A 20 10.19 -7.09 0.00
CA VAL A 20 8.77 -6.78 0.11
C VAL A 20 8.13 -6.99 -1.25
N LYS A 21 7.18 -7.92 -1.32
CA LYS A 21 6.44 -8.26 -2.54
C LYS A 21 5.00 -7.78 -2.42
N GLU A 22 4.65 -6.79 -3.22
CA GLU A 22 3.27 -6.35 -3.40
C GLU A 22 2.46 -7.45 -4.10
N MET A 23 1.32 -7.81 -3.52
CA MET A 23 0.41 -8.80 -4.07
C MET A 23 -0.78 -8.13 -4.75
N ASP A 24 -1.32 -7.09 -4.12
CA ASP A 24 -2.36 -6.24 -4.70
C ASP A 24 -2.41 -4.87 -4.00
N LYS A 25 -3.12 -3.92 -4.59
CA LYS A 25 -3.41 -2.61 -3.98
C LYS A 25 -4.77 -2.08 -4.39
N GLN A 26 -5.38 -1.32 -3.49
CA GLN A 26 -6.59 -0.56 -3.79
C GLN A 26 -6.42 0.92 -3.45
N ILE A 27 -6.83 1.77 -4.39
CA ILE A 27 -6.77 3.23 -4.26
C ILE A 27 -8.05 3.73 -3.57
N LEU A 28 -7.92 4.12 -2.31
CA LEU A 28 -9.03 4.57 -1.47
C LEU A 28 -9.41 6.04 -1.72
N SER A 29 -8.43 6.86 -2.14
CA SER A 29 -8.67 8.26 -2.52
C SER A 29 -7.62 8.74 -3.53
N ARG A 30 -8.03 9.66 -4.41
CA ARG A 30 -7.23 10.26 -5.49
C ARG A 30 -7.12 11.78 -5.35
N GLY A 31 -6.12 12.37 -5.99
CA GLY A 31 -5.91 13.83 -6.07
C GLY A 31 -4.57 14.27 -5.49
N ALA A 32 -4.50 15.53 -5.03
CA ALA A 32 -3.30 16.08 -4.36
C ALA A 32 -2.93 15.31 -3.08
N TRP A 33 -3.90 14.59 -2.51
CA TRP A 33 -3.66 13.60 -1.50
C TRP A 33 -4.23 12.26 -1.94
N ALA A 34 -3.43 11.21 -1.81
CA ALA A 34 -3.84 9.86 -2.15
C ALA A 34 -3.70 8.94 -0.94
N THR A 35 -4.64 8.03 -0.77
CA THR A 35 -4.51 6.93 0.20
C THR A 35 -4.64 5.63 -0.55
N VAL A 36 -3.69 4.74 -0.33
CA VAL A 36 -3.65 3.42 -0.94
C VAL A 36 -3.52 2.39 0.17
N VAL A 37 -4.31 1.31 0.09
CA VAL A 37 -4.10 0.11 0.89
C VAL A 37 -3.38 -0.92 0.02
N PHE A 38 -2.39 -1.59 0.58
CA PHE A 38 -1.58 -2.60 -0.08
C PHE A 38 -1.68 -3.92 0.67
N ARG A 39 -1.84 -5.02 -0.07
CA ARG A 39 -1.60 -6.39 0.37
C ARG A 39 -0.21 -6.80 -0.10
N TYR A 40 0.63 -7.30 0.80
CA TYR A 40 2.02 -7.61 0.50
C TYR A 40 2.53 -8.77 1.35
N GLN A 41 3.65 -9.35 0.94
CA GLN A 41 4.37 -10.38 1.69
C GLN A 41 5.80 -9.93 1.92
N ASP A 42 6.36 -10.30 3.07
CA ASP A 42 7.78 -10.10 3.36
C ASP A 42 8.56 -11.39 3.10
N TRP A 43 9.79 -11.23 2.60
CA TRP A 43 10.72 -12.33 2.45
C TRP A 43 11.29 -12.76 3.80
N ASP A 44 11.08 -14.03 4.18
CA ASP A 44 11.75 -14.64 5.32
C ASP A 44 13.14 -15.13 4.91
N ARG A 45 14.18 -14.37 5.28
CA ARG A 45 15.58 -14.72 4.97
C ARG A 45 16.03 -16.05 5.56
N ARG A 46 15.39 -16.55 6.63
CA ARG A 46 15.78 -17.81 7.27
C ARG A 46 15.18 -19.02 6.57
N LYS A 47 13.97 -18.87 6.04
CA LYS A 47 13.22 -19.93 5.38
C LYS A 47 13.32 -19.90 3.86
N GLU A 48 13.81 -18.80 3.31
CA GLU A 48 13.89 -18.55 1.87
C GLU A 48 12.51 -18.65 1.20
N GLU A 49 11.48 -18.11 1.85
CA GLU A 49 10.11 -18.07 1.35
C GLU A 49 9.44 -16.72 1.63
N TYR A 50 8.37 -16.43 0.89
CA TYR A 50 7.48 -15.33 1.24
C TYR A 50 6.54 -15.75 2.37
N GLY A 51 6.46 -14.91 3.40
CA GLY A 51 5.60 -15.14 4.55
C GLY A 51 4.10 -14.95 4.25
N PRO A 52 3.26 -14.98 5.30
CA PRO A 52 1.83 -14.75 5.15
C PRO A 52 1.53 -13.33 4.70
N ASP A 53 0.31 -13.13 4.21
CA ASP A 53 -0.17 -11.82 3.78
C ASP A 53 -0.16 -10.80 4.91
N LYS A 54 0.26 -9.59 4.54
CA LYS A 54 0.28 -8.40 5.38
C LYS A 54 -0.41 -7.27 4.65
N PHE A 55 -0.93 -6.33 5.42
CA PHE A 55 -1.66 -5.18 4.90
C PHE A 55 -1.06 -3.90 5.43
N THR A 56 -0.99 -2.86 4.60
CA THR A 56 -0.56 -1.53 5.03
C THR A 56 -1.37 -0.47 4.32
N ILE A 57 -1.76 0.58 5.04
CA ILE A 57 -2.41 1.76 4.47
C ILE A 57 -1.41 2.90 4.48
N ARG A 58 -1.16 3.48 3.31
CA ARG A 58 -0.21 4.59 3.15
C ARG A 58 -0.92 5.82 2.58
N ARG A 59 -0.67 6.95 3.21
CA ARG A 59 -1.11 8.28 2.74
C ARG A 59 0.04 8.95 2.03
N TYR A 60 -0.24 9.57 0.89
CA TYR A 60 0.69 10.34 0.09
C TYR A 60 0.14 11.74 -0.15
N GLN A 61 1.05 12.70 -0.25
CA GLN A 61 0.76 14.06 -0.68
C GLN A 61 1.59 14.38 -1.93
N LYS A 62 0.92 14.82 -3.00
CA LYS A 62 1.60 15.30 -4.21
C LYS A 62 2.17 16.69 -3.95
N ARG A 63 3.49 16.83 -4.07
CA ARG A 63 4.22 18.11 -3.99
C ARG A 63 5.19 18.18 -5.16
N ASN A 64 5.21 19.31 -5.86
CA ASN A 64 6.07 19.52 -7.04
C ASN A 64 5.93 18.40 -8.10
N GLY A 65 4.71 17.89 -8.29
CA GLY A 65 4.42 16.85 -9.27
C GLY A 65 4.67 15.41 -8.79
N GLU A 66 5.26 15.20 -7.62
CA GLU A 66 5.60 13.87 -7.11
C GLU A 66 4.90 13.54 -5.79
N PHE A 67 4.53 12.28 -5.59
CA PHE A 67 3.93 11.81 -4.35
C PHE A 67 4.98 11.54 -3.27
N GLN A 68 4.76 12.11 -2.09
CA GLN A 68 5.55 11.87 -0.89
C GLN A 68 4.70 11.21 0.18
N GLN A 69 5.18 10.09 0.73
CA GLN A 69 4.50 9.38 1.81
C GLN A 69 4.44 10.24 3.09
N LYS A 70 3.34 10.15 3.82
CA LYS A 70 3.15 10.74 5.15
C LYS A 70 3.11 9.63 6.20
N SER A 71 3.80 9.86 7.32
CA SER A 71 3.97 8.89 8.40
C SER A 71 2.71 8.68 9.25
N LYS A 72 1.79 9.66 9.26
CA LYS A 72 0.54 9.61 10.00
C LYS A 72 -0.60 10.13 9.12
N PHE A 73 -1.77 9.52 9.25
CA PHE A 73 -3.01 10.01 8.66
C PHE A 73 -4.20 9.60 9.53
N ASN A 74 -5.31 10.33 9.38
CA ASN A 74 -6.57 10.01 10.03
C ASN A 74 -7.55 9.48 9.00
N ILE A 75 -8.42 8.55 9.39
CA ILE A 75 -9.60 8.19 8.62
C ILE A 75 -10.66 9.26 8.91
N SER A 76 -10.78 10.24 8.01
CA SER A 76 -11.53 11.48 8.29
C SER A 76 -13.01 11.40 7.91
N SER A 77 -13.47 10.29 7.33
CA SER A 77 -14.86 10.09 6.95
C SER A 77 -15.30 8.64 7.09
N VAL A 78 -16.61 8.45 7.30
CA VAL A 78 -17.25 7.12 7.34
C VAL A 78 -17.10 6.40 5.99
N ASP A 79 -17.19 7.13 4.88
CA ASP A 79 -16.99 6.56 3.53
C ASP A 79 -15.58 5.97 3.37
N GLN A 80 -14.56 6.68 3.86
CA GLN A 80 -13.19 6.17 3.82
C GLN A 80 -13.02 4.92 4.69
N ALA A 81 -13.63 4.88 5.88
CA ALA A 81 -13.65 3.71 6.73
C ALA A 81 -14.30 2.51 6.02
N LYS A 82 -15.47 2.71 5.40
CA LYS A 82 -16.18 1.67 4.64
C LYS A 82 -15.36 1.13 3.47
N LYS A 83 -14.69 2.00 2.72
CA LYS A 83 -13.80 1.58 1.62
C LYS A 83 -12.63 0.72 2.11
N ILE A 84 -12.06 1.05 3.27
CA ILE A 84 -10.99 0.23 3.88
C ILE A 84 -11.54 -1.15 4.24
N ILE A 85 -12.71 -1.20 4.91
CA ILE A 85 -13.34 -2.46 5.30
C ILE A 85 -13.60 -3.32 4.06
N GLN A 86 -14.28 -2.78 3.05
CA GLN A 86 -14.58 -3.50 1.81
C GLN A 86 -13.32 -3.99 1.10
N ALA A 87 -12.26 -3.18 1.05
CA ALA A 87 -10.99 -3.58 0.44
C ALA A 87 -10.38 -4.80 1.14
N LEU A 88 -10.41 -4.80 2.47
CA LEU A 88 -9.87 -5.89 3.28
C LEU A 88 -10.75 -7.14 3.21
N GLU A 89 -12.08 -6.99 3.31
CA GLU A 89 -13.03 -8.11 3.17
C GLU A 89 -12.86 -8.82 1.83
N ASN A 90 -12.81 -8.07 0.73
CA ASN A 90 -12.61 -8.65 -0.61
C ASN A 90 -11.35 -9.53 -0.69
N TRP A 91 -10.25 -9.15 -0.05
CA TRP A 91 -9.02 -9.94 -0.07
C TRP A 91 -9.02 -11.11 0.91
N LEU A 92 -9.83 -11.06 1.96
CA LEU A 92 -9.96 -12.14 2.94
C LEU A 92 -10.96 -13.22 2.48
N ASP A 93 -11.87 -12.86 1.58
CA ASP A 93 -12.84 -13.78 0.97
C ASP A 93 -12.30 -14.48 -0.29
N GLU A 94 -11.08 -14.13 -0.74
CA GLU A 94 -10.32 -14.80 -1.81
C GLU A 94 -9.63 -16.08 -1.32
#